data_AF-A0A846VZF6-F1
#
_entry.id   AF-A0A846VZF6-F1
#
_cell.length_a   1.000
_cell.length_b   1.000
_cell.length_c   1.000
_cell.angle_alpha   90.00
_cell.angle_beta   90.00
_cell.angle_gamma   90.00
#
_symmetry.space_group_name_H-M   'P 1'
#
loop_
_entity.id
_entity.type
_entity.pdbx_description
1 polymer ?
#
loop_
_entity_poly.entity_id
_entity_poly.type
_entity_poly.pdbx_seq_one_letter_code
_entity_poly.pdbx_strand_id
1 'polypeptide(L)'
;MIAAAARSASFELVAVPLAFTRVRTRVRVARRMLREPVGAHGVSLPRCLVHSVLSAGVGVVGWFLVLLSVLVLVRGLAYPLLVGDGYRNAWGGPTLAGAWAVHALLAVLLAPLFLAVVAALGRSQVRLIHTVLGGHRSWWPVPLAVLLTAAGTLFFIAWSHQI
;
A
#
# COMPACT_ATOMS: atom_id res chain seq x y z
N MET A 1 14.73 -7.98 9.90
CA MET A 1 13.32 -7.57 9.72
C MET A 1 13.09 -6.62 8.53
N ILE A 2 13.94 -5.60 8.32
CA ILE A 2 13.81 -4.62 7.21
C ILE A 2 13.72 -5.29 5.83
N ALA A 3 14.61 -6.25 5.53
CA ALA A 3 14.61 -6.95 4.25
C ALA A 3 13.30 -7.72 3.96
N ALA A 4 12.60 -8.19 4.99
CA ALA A 4 11.31 -8.86 4.82
C ALA A 4 10.19 -7.84 4.50
N ALA A 5 10.17 -6.71 5.21
CA ALA A 5 9.22 -5.62 4.94
C ALA A 5 9.40 -5.06 3.53
N ALA A 6 10.64 -4.86 3.09
CA ALA A 6 10.93 -4.38 1.73
C ALA A 6 10.42 -5.34 0.65
N ARG A 7 10.57 -6.66 0.85
CA ARG A 7 10.02 -7.67 -0.07
C ARG A 7 8.50 -7.66 -0.09
N SER A 8 7.85 -7.55 1.06
CA SER A 8 6.39 -7.43 1.16
C SER A 8 5.87 -6.16 0.47
N ALA A 9 6.50 -5.01 0.71
CA ALA A 9 6.13 -3.77 0.04
C ALA A 9 6.32 -3.88 -1.49
N SER A 10 7.45 -4.44 -1.94
CA SER A 10 7.71 -4.64 -3.36
C SER A 10 6.68 -5.56 -4.00
N PHE A 11 6.25 -6.61 -3.29
CA PHE A 11 5.20 -7.51 -3.76
C PHE A 11 3.86 -6.81 -3.90
N GLU A 12 3.52 -5.92 -2.95
CA GLU A 12 2.30 -5.11 -3.03
C GLU A 12 2.25 -4.26 -4.31
N LEU A 13 3.36 -3.63 -4.69
CA LEU A 13 3.41 -2.79 -5.90
C LEU A 13 3.22 -3.58 -7.19
N VAL A 14 3.64 -4.84 -7.23
CA VAL A 14 3.40 -5.72 -8.38
C VAL A 14 2.07 -6.46 -8.29
N ALA A 15 1.31 -6.35 -7.19
CA ALA A 15 0.07 -7.10 -6.99
C ALA A 15 -0.99 -6.75 -8.04
N VAL A 16 -1.13 -5.47 -8.42
CA VAL A 16 -2.10 -5.02 -9.43
C VAL A 16 -1.88 -5.70 -10.80
N PRO A 17 -0.71 -5.59 -11.45
CA PRO A 17 -0.52 -6.30 -12.72
C PRO A 17 -0.56 -7.82 -12.55
N LEU A 18 -0.07 -8.36 -11.43
CA LEU A 18 -0.13 -9.80 -11.16
C LEU A 18 -1.56 -10.33 -11.04
N ALA A 19 -2.49 -9.55 -10.48
CA ALA A 19 -3.88 -9.92 -10.28
C ALA A 19 -4.58 -10.32 -11.58
N PHE A 20 -4.09 -9.88 -12.74
CA PHE A 20 -4.64 -10.20 -14.06
C PHE A 20 -3.82 -11.27 -14.83
N THR A 21 -2.74 -11.79 -14.24
CA THR A 21 -1.92 -12.85 -14.85
C THR A 21 -2.48 -14.25 -14.58
N ARG A 22 -1.92 -15.27 -15.23
CA ARG A 22 -2.23 -16.69 -14.95
C ARG A 22 -1.93 -17.05 -13.49
N VAL A 23 -2.76 -17.89 -12.86
CA VAL A 23 -2.59 -18.32 -11.46
C VAL A 23 -1.19 -18.88 -11.17
N ARG A 24 -0.61 -19.65 -12.10
CA ARG A 24 0.77 -20.15 -11.98
C ARG A 24 1.79 -19.02 -11.81
N THR A 25 1.61 -17.89 -12.49
CA THR A 25 2.47 -16.70 -12.39
C THR A 25 2.28 -16.03 -11.04
N ARG A 26 1.04 -15.79 -10.60
CA ARG A 26 0.72 -15.20 -9.29
C ARG A 26 1.43 -15.93 -8.15
N VAL A 27 1.25 -17.26 -8.11
CA VAL A 27 1.85 -18.12 -7.08
C VAL A 27 3.38 -18.16 -7.20
N ARG A 28 3.93 -18.28 -8.42
CA ARG A 28 5.39 -18.31 -8.64
C ARG A 28 6.05 -17.01 -8.16
N VAL A 29 5.48 -15.87 -8.48
CA VAL A 29 6.04 -14.56 -8.11
C VAL A 29 5.94 -14.35 -6.61
N ALA A 30 4.81 -14.68 -5.98
CA ALA A 30 4.67 -14.63 -4.52
C ALA A 30 5.74 -15.49 -3.81
N ARG A 31 5.93 -16.74 -4.24
CA ARG A 31 6.98 -17.63 -3.71
C ARG A 31 8.37 -17.03 -3.84
N ARG A 32 8.71 -16.47 -5.01
CA ARG A 32 10.05 -15.92 -5.29
C ARG A 32 10.33 -14.64 -4.50
N MET A 33 9.38 -13.71 -4.48
CA MET A 33 9.57 -12.41 -3.83
C MET A 33 9.50 -12.52 -2.31
N LEU A 34 8.57 -13.32 -1.79
CA LEU A 34 8.32 -13.36 -0.34
C LEU A 34 9.03 -14.50 0.37
N ARG A 35 9.48 -15.51 -0.38
CA ARG A 35 10.14 -16.72 0.13
C ARG A 35 9.24 -17.55 1.06
N GLU A 36 7.93 -17.51 0.81
CA GLU A 36 6.93 -18.31 1.53
C GLU A 36 6.41 -19.47 0.65
N PRO A 37 6.07 -20.62 1.24
CA PRO A 37 5.53 -21.76 0.51
C PRO A 37 4.06 -21.51 0.14
N VAL A 38 3.82 -20.92 -1.03
CA VAL A 38 2.48 -20.63 -1.55
C VAL A 38 2.09 -21.65 -2.63
N GLY A 39 0.87 -22.17 -2.57
CA GLY A 39 0.31 -23.14 -3.51
C GLY A 39 -1.13 -22.82 -3.90
N ALA A 40 -1.59 -23.42 -4.99
CA ALA A 40 -2.98 -23.33 -5.43
C ALA A 40 -3.55 -24.74 -5.60
N HIS A 41 -4.76 -24.99 -5.11
CA HIS A 41 -5.41 -26.29 -5.09
C HIS A 41 -6.87 -26.15 -5.54
N GLY A 42 -7.34 -27.01 -6.44
CA GLY A 42 -8.73 -26.99 -6.91
C GLY A 42 -9.14 -25.66 -7.54
N VAL A 43 -8.25 -25.08 -8.36
CA VAL A 43 -8.45 -23.75 -8.95
C VAL A 43 -9.65 -23.76 -9.89
N SER A 44 -10.60 -22.86 -9.66
CA SER A 44 -11.77 -22.65 -10.51
C SER A 44 -11.82 -21.20 -11.00
N LEU A 45 -12.52 -20.96 -12.11
CA LEU A 45 -12.65 -19.61 -12.68
C LEU A 45 -13.24 -18.59 -11.67
N PRO A 46 -14.31 -18.88 -10.91
CA PRO A 46 -14.84 -17.94 -9.91
C PRO A 46 -13.79 -17.57 -8.85
N ARG A 47 -13.03 -18.54 -8.35
CA ARG A 47 -11.97 -18.29 -7.36
C ARG A 47 -10.85 -17.43 -7.95
N CYS A 48 -10.52 -17.62 -9.24
CA CYS A 48 -9.56 -16.76 -9.93
C CYS A 48 -10.06 -15.32 -10.01
N LEU A 49 -11.33 -15.11 -10.40
CA LEU A 49 -11.94 -13.79 -10.51
C LEU A 49 -12.00 -13.08 -9.16
N VAL A 50 -12.49 -13.76 -8.12
CA VAL A 50 -12.53 -13.23 -6.75
C VAL A 50 -11.13 -12.82 -6.29
N HIS A 51 -10.13 -13.67 -6.48
CA HIS A 51 -8.76 -13.32 -6.13
C HIS A 51 -8.27 -12.10 -6.94
N SER A 52 -8.53 -12.05 -8.24
CA SER A 52 -8.10 -10.92 -9.09
C SER A 52 -8.68 -9.60 -8.57
N VAL A 53 -9.98 -9.54 -8.29
CA VAL A 53 -10.66 -8.33 -7.80
C VAL A 53 -10.12 -7.90 -6.44
N LEU A 54 -10.05 -8.82 -5.47
CA LEU A 54 -9.57 -8.51 -4.12
C LEU A 54 -8.10 -8.08 -4.12
N SER A 55 -7.25 -8.79 -4.86
CA SER A 55 -5.82 -8.50 -4.93
C SER A 55 -5.55 -7.18 -5.64
N ALA A 56 -6.27 -6.90 -6.73
CA ALA A 56 -6.16 -5.62 -7.44
C ALA A 56 -6.67 -4.45 -6.59
N GLY A 57 -7.81 -4.61 -5.89
CA GLY A 57 -8.35 -3.58 -5.00
C GLY A 57 -7.37 -3.18 -3.90
N VAL A 58 -6.82 -4.16 -3.18
CA VAL A 58 -5.78 -3.92 -2.16
C VAL A 58 -4.52 -3.33 -2.80
N GLY A 59 -4.11 -3.83 -3.97
CA GLY A 59 -2.96 -3.32 -4.74
C GLY A 59 -3.08 -1.84 -5.12
N VAL A 60 -4.27 -1.39 -5.52
CA VAL A 60 -4.54 0.02 -5.83
C VAL A 60 -4.40 0.88 -4.58
N VAL A 61 -4.88 0.40 -3.42
CA VAL A 61 -4.65 1.08 -2.13
C VAL A 61 -3.15 1.17 -1.82
N GLY A 62 -2.40 0.10 -2.06
CA GLY A 62 -0.94 0.11 -1.91
C GLY A 62 -0.25 1.19 -2.76
N TRP A 63 -0.65 1.32 -4.03
CA TRP A 63 -0.15 2.38 -4.92
C TRP A 63 -0.53 3.78 -4.45
N PHE A 64 -1.77 3.97 -3.98
CA PHE A 64 -2.20 5.25 -3.42
C PHE A 64 -1.38 5.65 -2.19
N LEU A 65 -1.09 4.71 -1.28
CA LEU A 65 -0.23 4.99 -0.11
C LEU A 65 1.21 5.31 -0.49
N VAL A 66 1.76 4.71 -1.55
CA VAL A 66 3.07 5.10 -2.09
C VAL A 66 3.04 6.51 -2.66
N LEU A 67 1.99 6.86 -3.42
CA LEU A 67 1.80 8.24 -3.90
C LEU A 67 1.78 9.23 -2.73
N LEU A 68 1.02 8.96 -1.67
CA LEU A 68 0.98 9.80 -0.48
C LEU A 68 2.33 9.90 0.23
N SER A 69 3.07 8.78 0.35
CA SER A 69 4.41 8.74 0.92
C SER A 69 5.37 9.66 0.15
N VAL A 70 5.36 9.58 -1.18
CA VAL A 70 6.19 10.44 -2.04
C VAL A 70 5.76 11.90 -1.92
N LEU A 71 4.46 12.20 -1.99
CA LEU A 71 3.94 13.56 -1.89
C LEU A 71 4.30 14.22 -0.55
N VAL A 72 4.09 13.52 0.55
CA VAL A 72 4.39 14.03 1.89
C VAL A 72 5.89 14.25 2.06
N LEU A 73 6.72 13.32 1.59
CA LEU A 73 8.18 13.43 1.67
C LEU A 73 8.69 14.63 0.86
N VAL A 74 8.27 14.75 -0.40
CA VAL A 74 8.64 15.86 -1.27
C VAL A 74 8.16 17.19 -0.69
N ARG A 75 6.89 17.29 -0.28
CA ARG A 75 6.33 18.55 0.24
C ARG A 75 6.96 18.98 1.55
N GLY A 76 7.28 18.04 2.44
CA GLY A 76 7.89 18.39 3.72
C GLY A 76 9.36 18.77 3.60
N LEU A 77 10.15 17.99 2.85
CA LEU A 77 11.59 18.28 2.69
C LEU A 77 11.83 19.50 1.80
N ALA A 78 11.08 19.65 0.70
CA ALA A 78 11.16 20.79 -0.19
C ALA A 78 10.25 21.96 0.23
N TYR A 79 9.68 21.94 1.45
CA TYR A 79 8.75 22.96 1.94
C TYR A 79 9.21 24.40 1.68
N PRO A 80 10.48 24.79 1.92
CA PRO A 80 10.94 26.15 1.68
C PRO A 80 10.83 26.61 0.22
N LEU A 81 10.88 25.67 -0.73
CA LEU A 81 10.76 25.94 -2.17
C LEU A 81 9.30 26.05 -2.62
N LEU A 82 8.36 25.49 -1.85
CA LEU A 82 6.96 25.32 -2.24
C LEU A 82 6.03 26.33 -1.57
N VAL A 83 6.40 26.87 -0.40
CA VAL A 83 5.50 27.66 0.45
C VAL A 83 5.44 29.16 0.09
N GLY A 84 6.46 29.72 -0.57
CA GLY A 84 6.57 31.16 -0.78
C GLY A 84 6.52 31.93 0.55
N ASP A 85 5.74 33.02 0.62
CA ASP A 85 5.58 33.81 1.85
C ASP A 85 4.54 33.25 2.84
N GLY A 86 3.88 32.12 2.51
CA GLY A 86 2.83 31.51 3.34
C GLY A 86 3.32 30.92 4.67
N TYR A 87 4.63 30.78 4.87
CA TYR A 87 5.22 30.13 6.06
C TYR A 87 4.91 30.84 7.38
N ARG A 88 4.60 32.15 7.34
CA ARG A 88 4.37 32.95 8.55
C ARG A 88 3.14 32.49 9.35
N ASN A 89 2.12 31.99 8.65
CA ASN A 89 0.87 31.49 9.23
C ASN A 89 0.82 29.96 9.31
N ALA A 90 1.88 29.27 8.91
CA ALA A 90 1.96 27.82 8.95
C ALA A 90 2.38 27.31 10.34
N TRP A 91 2.11 26.03 10.61
CA TRP A 91 2.63 25.38 11.82
C TRP A 91 4.17 25.45 11.85
N GLY A 92 4.73 25.95 12.95
CA GLY A 92 6.16 26.22 13.11
C GLY A 92 6.61 27.63 12.67
N GLY A 93 5.73 28.46 12.10
CA GLY A 93 5.97 29.88 11.88
C GLY A 93 6.20 30.66 13.20
N PRO A 94 6.63 31.93 13.16
CA PRO A 94 6.65 32.82 11.99
C PRO A 94 7.95 32.77 11.18
N THR A 95 8.91 31.89 11.53
CA THR A 95 10.16 31.75 10.78
C THR A 95 10.07 30.63 9.75
N LEU A 96 10.77 30.78 8.63
CA LEU A 96 10.83 29.73 7.60
C LEU A 96 11.47 28.45 8.14
N ALA A 97 12.50 28.58 8.99
CA ALA A 97 13.20 27.45 9.60
C ALA A 97 12.29 26.63 10.52
N GLY A 98 11.49 27.30 11.36
CA GLY A 98 10.54 26.61 12.24
C GLY A 98 9.42 25.92 11.46
N ALA A 99 8.86 26.59 10.44
CA ALA A 99 7.85 26.00 9.58
C ALA A 99 8.40 24.77 8.83
N TRP A 100 9.61 24.89 8.27
CA TRP A 100 10.29 23.77 7.64
C TRP A 100 10.52 22.60 8.61
N ALA A 101 11.03 22.86 9.81
CA ALA A 101 11.33 21.80 10.78
C ALA A 101 10.09 20.94 11.09
N VAL A 102 8.91 21.56 11.26
CA VAL A 102 7.65 20.84 11.48
C VAL A 102 7.28 19.98 10.27
N HIS A 103 7.31 20.54 9.06
CA HIS A 103 6.89 19.83 7.86
C HIS A 103 7.88 18.72 7.45
N ALA A 104 9.18 18.95 7.63
CA ALA A 104 10.22 17.95 7.43
C ALA A 104 10.10 16.81 8.44
N LEU A 105 9.83 17.11 9.72
CA LEU A 105 9.59 16.08 10.73
C LEU A 105 8.36 15.23 10.40
N LEU A 106 7.23 15.87 10.06
CA LEU A 106 6.03 15.15 9.63
C LEU A 106 6.31 14.27 8.40
N ALA A 107 7.09 14.77 7.44
CA ALA A 107 7.49 13.99 6.28
C ALA A 107 8.30 12.74 6.64
N VAL A 108 9.32 12.90 7.49
CA VAL A 108 10.19 11.79 7.92
C VAL A 108 9.43 10.75 8.76
N LEU A 109 8.36 11.13 9.45
CA LEU A 109 7.54 10.19 10.23
C LEU A 109 6.44 9.51 9.40
N LEU A 110 5.70 10.28 8.60
CA LEU A 110 4.53 9.76 7.86
C LEU A 110 4.94 8.96 6.62
N ALA A 111 5.99 9.35 5.91
CA ALA A 111 6.44 8.62 4.72
C ALA A 111 6.79 7.14 5.02
N PRO A 112 7.64 6.81 6.01
CA PRO A 112 7.91 5.41 6.36
C PRO A 112 6.71 4.72 6.99
N LEU A 113 5.82 5.43 7.69
CA LEU A 113 4.57 4.86 8.20
C LEU A 113 3.70 4.32 7.05
N PHE A 114 3.50 5.09 5.99
CA PHE A 114 2.78 4.61 4.81
C PHE A 114 3.46 3.40 4.17
N LEU A 115 4.79 3.41 4.05
CA LEU A 115 5.54 2.26 3.51
C LEU A 115 5.42 1.02 4.40
N ALA A 116 5.35 1.18 5.72
CA ALA A 116 5.11 0.09 6.65
C ALA A 116 3.70 -0.51 6.47
N VAL A 117 2.69 0.34 6.23
CA VAL A 117 1.34 -0.12 5.87
C VAL A 117 1.35 -0.86 4.53
N VAL A 118 2.02 -0.34 3.50
CA VAL A 118 2.18 -1.04 2.21
C VAL A 118 2.84 -2.42 2.39
N ALA A 119 3.85 -2.54 3.26
CA ALA A 119 4.44 -3.84 3.59
C ALA A 119 3.45 -4.78 4.30
N ALA A 120 2.54 -4.26 5.14
CA ALA A 120 1.48 -5.06 5.76
C ALA A 120 0.44 -5.53 4.73
N LEU A 121 0.05 -4.67 3.78
CA LEU A 121 -0.81 -5.02 2.66
C LEU A 121 -0.19 -6.15 1.83
N GLY A 122 1.11 -6.07 1.52
CA GLY A 122 1.81 -7.13 0.79
C GLY A 122 1.79 -8.49 1.49
N ARG A 123 1.76 -8.53 2.83
CA ARG A 123 1.55 -9.78 3.58
C ARG A 123 0.10 -10.26 3.50
N SER A 124 -0.87 -9.34 3.47
CA SER A 124 -2.29 -9.67 3.31
C SER A 124 -2.57 -10.34 1.96
N GLN A 125 -1.87 -9.93 0.90
CA GLN A 125 -1.96 -10.53 -0.43
C GLN A 125 -1.59 -12.02 -0.42
N VAL A 126 -0.59 -12.44 0.37
CA VAL A 126 -0.23 -13.85 0.51
C VAL A 126 -1.35 -14.64 1.17
N ARG A 127 -1.95 -14.08 2.21
CA ARG A 127 -3.08 -14.70 2.91
C ARG A 127 -4.28 -14.85 1.99
N LEU A 128 -4.55 -13.86 1.13
CA LEU A 128 -5.55 -13.97 0.06
C LEU A 128 -5.24 -15.12 -0.90
N ILE A 129 -3.97 -15.31 -1.31
CA ILE A 129 -3.60 -16.45 -2.15
C ILE A 129 -3.89 -17.77 -1.42
N HIS A 130 -3.47 -17.91 -0.15
CA HIS A 130 -3.71 -19.13 0.63
C HIS A 130 -5.20 -19.45 0.78
N THR A 131 -6.02 -18.46 1.14
CA THR A 131 -7.46 -18.62 1.32
C THR A 131 -8.16 -18.88 -0.02
N VAL A 132 -8.03 -17.95 -0.97
CA VAL A 132 -8.85 -17.95 -2.17
C VAL A 132 -8.35 -18.93 -3.21
N LEU A 133 -7.03 -19.13 -3.37
CA LEU A 133 -6.45 -20.04 -4.38
C LEU A 133 -5.91 -21.34 -3.77
N GLY A 134 -5.36 -21.28 -2.56
CA GLY A 134 -4.79 -22.42 -1.84
C GLY A 134 -5.82 -23.33 -1.16
N GLY A 135 -7.05 -22.84 -0.94
CA GLY A 135 -8.13 -23.60 -0.31
C GLY A 135 -8.00 -23.72 1.21
N HIS A 136 -7.21 -22.84 1.84
CA HIS A 136 -7.08 -22.84 3.29
C HIS A 136 -8.39 -22.41 3.98
N ARG A 137 -8.68 -23.02 5.13
CA ARG A 137 -9.95 -22.85 5.88
C ARG A 137 -10.17 -21.43 6.44
N SER A 138 -9.12 -20.60 6.47
CA SER A 138 -9.19 -19.27 7.04
C SER A 138 -9.90 -18.29 6.10
N TRP A 139 -11.12 -17.87 6.43
CA TRP A 139 -11.98 -17.04 5.58
C TRP A 139 -11.76 -15.53 5.74
N TRP A 140 -11.22 -15.08 6.89
CA TRP A 140 -11.09 -13.66 7.25
C TRP A 140 -10.26 -12.78 6.28
N PRO A 141 -9.28 -13.30 5.50
CA PRO A 141 -8.54 -12.44 4.57
C PRO A 141 -9.44 -11.81 3.50
N VAL A 142 -10.55 -12.46 3.14
CA VAL A 142 -11.52 -11.95 2.17
C VAL A 142 -12.24 -10.69 2.69
N PRO A 143 -12.97 -10.72 3.83
CA PRO A 143 -13.60 -9.51 4.35
C PRO A 143 -12.58 -8.44 4.72
N LEU A 144 -11.37 -8.79 5.18
CA LEU A 144 -10.32 -7.79 5.40
C LEU A 144 -9.96 -7.07 4.09
N ALA A 145 -9.76 -7.79 2.99
CA ALA A 145 -9.43 -7.17 1.71
C ALA A 145 -10.55 -6.25 1.20
N VAL A 146 -11.81 -6.65 1.39
CA VAL A 146 -12.97 -5.79 1.09
C VAL A 146 -12.96 -4.53 1.93
N LEU A 147 -12.77 -4.64 3.25
CA LEU A 147 -12.71 -3.50 4.17
C LEU A 147 -11.54 -2.57 3.84
N LEU A 148 -10.35 -3.11 3.56
CA LEU A 148 -9.18 -2.32 3.18
C LEU A 148 -9.41 -1.58 1.87
N THR A 149 -10.00 -2.25 0.87
CA THR A 149 -10.33 -1.62 -0.41
C THR A 149 -11.38 -0.51 -0.22
N ALA A 150 -12.45 -0.77 0.53
CA ALA A 150 -13.49 0.22 0.79
C ALA A 150 -12.94 1.43 1.57
N ALA A 151 -12.18 1.19 2.64
CA ALA A 151 -11.55 2.25 3.42
C ALA A 151 -10.54 3.06 2.58
N GLY A 152 -9.74 2.40 1.76
CA GLY A 152 -8.80 3.06 0.85
C GLY A 152 -9.52 3.91 -0.20
N THR A 153 -10.62 3.44 -0.76
CA THR A 153 -11.47 4.20 -1.70
C THR A 153 -12.09 5.42 -1.03
N LEU A 154 -12.69 5.27 0.16
CA LEU A 154 -13.26 6.38 0.90
C LEU A 154 -12.19 7.41 1.28
N PHE A 155 -11.02 6.94 1.69
CA PHE A 155 -9.89 7.81 1.99
C PHE A 155 -9.41 8.56 0.73
N PHE A 156 -9.29 7.88 -0.40
CA PHE A 156 -8.93 8.52 -1.67
C PHE A 156 -9.94 9.60 -2.07
N ILE A 157 -11.25 9.31 -1.97
CA ILE A 157 -12.31 10.28 -2.25
C ILE A 157 -12.18 11.49 -1.32
N ALA A 158 -12.10 11.26 -0.01
CA ALA A 158 -11.97 12.33 0.98
C ALA A 158 -10.73 13.19 0.73
N TRP A 159 -9.59 12.56 0.42
CA TRP A 159 -8.35 13.25 0.08
C TRP A 159 -8.45 14.05 -1.23
N SER A 160 -9.10 13.50 -2.26
CA SER A 160 -9.28 14.20 -3.54
C SER A 160 -10.15 15.46 -3.43
N HIS A 161 -11.07 15.50 -2.46
CA HIS A 161 -11.87 16.69 -2.16
C HIS A 161 -11.11 17.74 -1.33
N GLN A 162 -9.92 17.43 -0.81
CA GLN A 162 -9.07 18.39 -0.08
C GLN A 162 -8.13 19.18 -0.99
N ILE A 163 -7.94 18.73 -2.23
CA ILE A 163 -7.06 19.35 -3.23
C ILE A 163 -7.88 20.31 -4.08
#